data_AF-A0A0Q4FZ78-F1
#
_entry.id   AF-A0A0Q4FZ78-F1
#
_cell.length_a   1.000
_cell.length_b   1.000
_cell.length_c   1.000
_cell.angle_alpha   90.00
_cell.angle_beta   90.00
_cell.angle_gamma   90.00
#
_symmetry.space_group_name_H-M   'P 1'
#
loop_
_entity.id
_entity.type
_entity.pdbx_description
1 polymer ?
#
loop_
_entity_poly.entity_id
_entity_poly.type
_entity_poly.pdbx_seq_one_letter_code
_entity_poly.pdbx_strand_id
1 'polypeptide(L)'
;MTARELFRLNSVEPKQGKPGFMNLRALRRPGRAITKEQLTGAGIYGLFLHGSLYYIGIFAGSTRDALSGTVLVRWKKHLTYQALRSPEVCFSRSNLGAILDDAPNPAFDAIAQTLGGREVDRDLLDADEHPLLQRHGASCTYAKARFAARHWDVFGPGNEEAMADGVSFVFARLKPEALADAAPMDAPHRAWIKHKWLGRCETAMIGTLNPICNAQTPIGEEKSGTVDDFARALKEASRPAFAPYIPTDGEAAGKVAEQNEPASEVTDEQEAPHHNDETEDVGGEIEAVDPQEQRFRDKLSPDCDAFVDELDELLPVGIDLKFMKKPGFRLHQEPGHHVLLMVSPRSGGMVGKVGASVSIARTLGFQDADLNNDGKWVDFTIDPAVHQPSALLTLAGAAMKSKRN
;
A
#
# COMPACT_ATOMS: atom_id res chain seq x y z
N MET A 1 11.60 -10.59 -10.66
CA MET A 1 10.67 -9.80 -11.50
C MET A 1 11.12 -8.37 -11.49
N THR A 2 11.13 -7.68 -12.62
CA THR A 2 11.46 -6.24 -12.63
C THR A 2 10.22 -5.38 -12.40
N ALA A 3 10.41 -4.12 -12.02
CA ALA A 3 9.34 -3.14 -11.95
C ALA A 3 8.69 -2.89 -13.31
N ARG A 4 9.45 -2.96 -14.40
CA ARG A 4 8.92 -2.88 -15.77
C ARG A 4 7.97 -4.01 -16.12
N GLU A 5 8.20 -5.22 -15.61
CA GLU A 5 7.29 -6.36 -15.86
C GLU A 5 5.96 -6.19 -15.12
N LEU A 6 6.00 -5.60 -13.92
CA LEU A 6 4.86 -5.57 -13.00
C LEU A 6 4.09 -4.25 -13.02
N PHE A 7 4.75 -3.12 -13.31
CA PHE A 7 4.21 -1.78 -13.11
C PHE A 7 4.50 -0.85 -14.30
N ARG A 8 3.56 0.07 -14.52
CA ARG A 8 3.75 1.30 -15.29
C ARG A 8 3.88 2.44 -14.29
N LEU A 9 4.87 3.29 -14.49
CA LEU A 9 5.01 4.52 -13.73
C LEU A 9 4.25 5.62 -14.48
N ASN A 10 3.27 6.21 -13.81
CA ASN A 10 2.46 7.29 -14.36
C ASN A 10 2.80 8.59 -13.64
N SER A 11 3.05 9.63 -14.41
CA SER A 11 3.14 10.99 -13.88
C SER A 11 1.75 11.49 -13.46
N VAL A 12 1.69 12.12 -12.30
CA VAL A 12 0.51 12.75 -11.70
C VAL A 12 0.93 14.10 -11.12
N GLU A 13 -0.03 14.99 -10.88
CA GLU A 13 0.27 16.27 -10.23
C GLU A 13 0.82 16.03 -8.80
N PRO A 14 1.93 16.68 -8.41
CA PRO A 14 2.37 16.73 -7.03
C PRO A 14 1.29 17.37 -6.14
N LYS A 15 1.22 16.97 -4.87
CA LYS A 15 0.42 17.70 -3.89
C LYS A 15 1.00 19.10 -3.69
N GLN A 16 0.14 20.11 -3.57
CA GLN A 16 0.56 21.48 -3.21
C GLN A 16 1.43 21.45 -1.95
N GLY A 17 2.55 22.16 -1.96
CA GLY A 17 3.53 22.17 -0.86
C GLY A 17 4.52 20.99 -0.86
N LYS A 18 4.49 20.11 -1.89
CA LYS A 18 5.52 19.08 -2.10
C LYS A 18 6.41 19.41 -3.31
N PRO A 19 7.64 18.87 -3.36
CA PRO A 19 8.52 19.01 -4.51
C PRO A 19 7.88 18.50 -5.80
N GLY A 20 8.19 19.17 -6.92
CA GLY A 20 7.65 18.81 -8.24
C GLY A 20 8.00 17.40 -8.72
N PHE A 21 9.03 16.76 -8.16
CA PHE A 21 9.40 15.38 -8.50
C PHE A 21 8.57 14.33 -7.74
N MET A 22 7.80 14.71 -6.71
CA MET A 22 6.90 13.81 -5.98
C MET A 22 5.60 13.59 -6.77
N ASN A 23 5.76 13.08 -8.00
CA ASN A 23 4.78 13.13 -9.06
C ASN A 23 4.50 11.78 -9.74
N LEU A 24 4.83 10.64 -9.11
CA LEU A 24 4.65 9.31 -9.68
C LEU A 24 3.67 8.45 -8.91
N ARG A 25 2.91 7.65 -9.65
CA ARG A 25 2.20 6.47 -9.14
C ARG A 25 2.62 5.23 -9.92
N ALA A 26 2.86 4.13 -9.20
CA ALA A 26 3.04 2.83 -9.81
C ALA A 26 1.66 2.16 -9.96
N LEU A 27 1.27 1.90 -11.20
CA LEU A 27 0.06 1.15 -11.52
C LEU A 27 0.46 -0.20 -12.07
N ARG A 28 -0.28 -1.25 -11.74
CA ARG A 28 0.01 -2.58 -12.28
C ARG A 28 -0.09 -2.58 -13.80
N ARG A 29 0.83 -3.28 -14.46
CA ARG A 29 0.71 -3.55 -15.91
C ARG A 29 -0.29 -4.67 -16.15
N PRO A 30 -1.23 -4.50 -17.09
CA PRO A 30 -2.07 -5.60 -17.53
C PRO A 30 -1.22 -6.63 -18.28
N GLY A 31 -1.36 -7.92 -17.95
CA GLY A 31 -0.63 -9.00 -18.61
C GLY A 31 -0.21 -10.14 -17.69
N ARG A 32 0.24 -11.26 -18.28
CA ARG A 32 0.52 -12.54 -17.62
C ARG A 32 1.99 -12.79 -17.26
N ALA A 33 2.79 -11.75 -16.98
CA ALA A 33 4.19 -11.96 -16.59
C ALA A 33 4.30 -12.85 -15.34
N ILE A 34 3.33 -12.74 -14.42
CA ILE A 34 3.17 -13.62 -13.27
C ILE A 34 1.69 -13.75 -12.88
N THR A 35 1.33 -14.92 -12.36
CA THR A 35 -0.03 -15.23 -11.95
C THR A 35 -0.35 -14.58 -10.60
N LYS A 36 -1.63 -14.25 -10.37
CA LYS A 36 -2.07 -13.65 -9.10
C LYS A 36 -1.78 -14.60 -7.93
N GLU A 37 -1.95 -15.89 -8.17
CA GLU A 37 -1.71 -16.96 -7.22
C GLU A 37 -0.28 -16.91 -6.69
N GLN A 38 0.71 -16.69 -7.56
CA GLN A 38 2.13 -16.59 -7.17
C GLN A 38 2.45 -15.39 -6.26
N LEU A 39 1.58 -14.37 -6.23
CA LEU A 39 1.78 -13.13 -5.47
C LEU A 39 0.79 -12.98 -4.30
N THR A 40 -0.12 -13.94 -4.14
CA THR A 40 -1.20 -13.87 -3.14
C THR A 40 -0.80 -14.53 -1.83
N GLY A 41 -1.22 -13.95 -0.70
CA GLY A 41 -1.01 -14.51 0.63
C GLY A 41 0.31 -14.11 1.29
N ALA A 42 0.50 -14.53 2.53
CA ALA A 42 1.57 -14.10 3.41
C ALA A 42 2.95 -14.51 2.91
N GLY A 43 3.99 -13.75 3.22
CA GLY A 43 5.35 -14.08 2.84
C GLY A 43 6.36 -12.96 3.10
N ILE A 44 7.59 -13.22 2.68
CA ILE A 44 8.72 -12.28 2.78
C ILE A 44 9.11 -11.84 1.39
N TYR A 45 9.35 -10.54 1.20
CA TYR A 45 9.80 -9.99 -0.06
C TYR A 45 11.10 -9.22 0.08
N GLY A 46 11.87 -9.17 -1.01
CA GLY A 46 13.07 -8.37 -1.13
C GLY A 46 12.98 -7.45 -2.35
N LEU A 47 13.55 -6.25 -2.23
CA LEU A 47 13.67 -5.29 -3.32
C LEU A 47 15.14 -5.03 -3.64
N PHE A 48 15.42 -4.98 -4.94
CA PHE A 48 16.78 -4.90 -5.46
C PHE A 48 16.86 -3.79 -6.50
N LEU A 49 17.95 -3.03 -6.50
CA LEU A 49 18.30 -2.06 -7.51
C LEU A 49 19.53 -2.59 -8.25
N HIS A 50 19.39 -2.84 -9.56
CA HIS A 50 20.44 -3.43 -10.40
C HIS A 50 21.05 -4.71 -9.78
N GLY A 51 20.18 -5.55 -9.18
CA GLY A 51 20.56 -6.81 -8.54
C GLY A 51 21.11 -6.68 -7.11
N SER A 52 21.28 -5.45 -6.58
CA SER A 52 21.72 -5.21 -5.20
C SER A 52 20.52 -5.00 -4.27
N LEU A 53 20.42 -5.81 -3.22
CA LEU A 53 19.37 -5.75 -2.22
C LEU A 53 19.43 -4.42 -1.46
N TYR A 54 18.30 -3.73 -1.39
CA TYR A 54 18.19 -2.49 -0.60
C TYR A 54 17.09 -2.53 0.45
N TYR A 55 16.13 -3.46 0.35
CA TYR A 55 15.05 -3.58 1.33
C TYR A 55 14.54 -5.01 1.48
N ILE A 56 14.22 -5.41 2.70
CA ILE A 56 13.49 -6.63 3.05
C ILE A 56 12.19 -6.23 3.75
N GLY A 57 11.09 -6.88 3.40
CA GLY A 57 9.80 -6.64 4.04
C GLY A 57 8.95 -7.90 4.16
N ILE A 58 7.92 -7.80 5.00
CA ILE A 58 6.89 -8.84 5.14
C ILE A 58 5.56 -8.39 4.54
N PHE A 59 4.82 -9.34 3.98
CA PHE A 59 3.42 -9.18 3.63
C PHE A 59 2.62 -10.22 4.42
N ALA A 60 1.68 -9.78 5.26
CA ALA A 60 0.94 -10.65 6.16
C ALA A 60 -0.41 -11.12 5.59
N GLY A 61 -0.61 -10.99 4.27
CA GLY A 61 -1.89 -11.20 3.61
C GLY A 61 -2.85 -10.02 3.78
N SER A 62 -4.14 -10.24 3.49
CA SER A 62 -5.17 -9.24 3.73
C SER A 62 -5.45 -9.10 5.23
N THR A 63 -6.19 -8.05 5.61
CA THR A 63 -6.58 -7.80 6.99
C THR A 63 -7.42 -8.92 7.60
N ARG A 64 -8.10 -9.73 6.77
CA ARG A 64 -8.96 -10.84 7.23
C ARG A 64 -8.35 -12.22 7.07
N ASP A 65 -7.47 -12.41 6.09
CA ASP A 65 -6.95 -13.73 5.77
C ASP A 65 -5.49 -13.61 5.30
N ALA A 66 -4.60 -14.24 6.07
CA ALA A 66 -3.18 -14.26 5.79
C ALA A 66 -2.84 -14.97 4.48
N LEU A 67 -3.71 -15.81 3.93
CA LEU A 67 -3.52 -16.48 2.64
C LEU A 67 -4.11 -15.72 1.46
N SER A 68 -4.71 -14.55 1.70
CA SER A 68 -5.33 -13.70 0.68
C SER A 68 -4.59 -12.36 0.50
N GLY A 69 -5.07 -11.51 -0.41
CA GLY A 69 -4.44 -10.24 -0.76
C GLY A 69 -3.14 -10.41 -1.55
N THR A 70 -2.66 -9.36 -2.22
CA THR A 70 -1.48 -9.42 -3.11
C THR A 70 -0.32 -8.57 -2.61
N VAL A 71 0.90 -9.10 -2.66
CA VAL A 71 2.13 -8.35 -2.29
C VAL A 71 2.37 -7.12 -3.20
N LEU A 72 1.72 -7.06 -4.37
CA LEU A 72 1.78 -5.90 -5.27
C LEU A 72 1.39 -4.58 -4.57
N VAL A 73 0.47 -4.63 -3.61
CA VAL A 73 0.05 -3.43 -2.84
C VAL A 73 1.22 -2.84 -2.03
N ARG A 74 2.18 -3.67 -1.62
CA ARG A 74 3.41 -3.22 -0.95
C ARG A 74 4.47 -2.79 -1.95
N TRP A 75 4.65 -3.53 -3.03
CA TRP A 75 5.67 -3.21 -4.03
C TRP A 75 5.40 -1.90 -4.77
N LYS A 76 4.15 -1.57 -5.11
CA LYS A 76 3.81 -0.29 -5.75
C LYS A 76 4.18 0.91 -4.85
N LYS A 77 3.93 0.76 -3.55
CA LYS A 77 4.31 1.73 -2.52
C LYS A 77 5.82 1.83 -2.44
N HIS A 78 6.52 0.71 -2.21
CA HIS A 78 7.97 0.77 -2.07
C HIS A 78 8.70 1.27 -3.31
N LEU A 79 8.20 0.93 -4.50
CA LEU A 79 8.72 1.44 -5.76
C LEU A 79 8.69 2.98 -5.80
N THR A 80 7.58 3.62 -5.43
CA THR A 80 7.45 5.07 -5.55
C THR A 80 7.77 5.86 -4.28
N TYR A 81 7.57 5.28 -3.10
CA TYR A 81 7.71 5.94 -1.80
C TYR A 81 9.16 5.93 -1.35
N GLN A 82 9.82 4.76 -1.43
CA GLN A 82 11.25 4.66 -1.10
C GLN A 82 12.12 5.38 -2.13
N ALA A 83 11.61 5.65 -3.33
CA ALA A 83 12.28 6.48 -4.35
C ALA A 83 12.01 7.98 -4.20
N LEU A 84 11.22 8.41 -3.20
CA LEU A 84 10.77 9.80 -3.00
C LEU A 84 9.93 10.36 -4.16
N ARG A 85 9.37 9.51 -5.02
CA ARG A 85 8.66 9.95 -6.23
C ARG A 85 7.15 10.03 -6.07
N SER A 86 6.54 9.56 -4.99
CA SER A 86 5.08 9.63 -4.85
C SER A 86 4.58 10.92 -4.22
N PRO A 87 3.44 11.48 -4.67
CA PRO A 87 2.77 12.59 -3.98
C PRO A 87 2.30 12.22 -2.56
N GLU A 88 2.25 10.93 -2.23
CA GLU A 88 1.81 10.44 -0.91
C GLU A 88 2.95 10.32 0.11
N VAL A 89 4.20 10.59 -0.27
CA VAL A 89 5.35 10.52 0.65
C VAL A 89 5.20 11.57 1.76
N CYS A 90 5.21 11.12 3.01
CA CYS A 90 5.32 11.94 4.20
C CYS A 90 6.48 11.45 5.06
N PHE A 91 6.91 12.26 6.02
CA PHE A 91 8.00 11.97 6.94
C PHE A 91 7.51 12.24 8.36
N SER A 92 8.03 11.49 9.34
CA SER A 92 8.00 11.97 10.73
C SER A 92 8.89 13.21 10.85
N ARG A 93 8.66 14.04 11.88
CA ARG A 93 9.53 15.19 12.17
C ARG A 93 11.00 14.79 12.31
N SER A 94 11.28 13.67 13.00
CA SER A 94 12.63 13.15 13.17
C SER A 94 13.29 12.78 11.83
N ASN A 95 12.57 12.06 10.96
CA ASN A 95 13.08 11.68 9.64
C ASN A 95 13.28 12.90 8.74
N LEU A 96 12.37 13.89 8.78
CA LEU A 96 12.53 15.13 8.05
C LEU A 96 13.73 15.94 8.55
N GLY A 97 13.91 16.03 9.88
CA GLY A 97 15.07 16.67 10.48
C GLY A 97 16.37 16.05 9.98
N ALA A 98 16.48 14.72 10.02
CA ALA A 98 17.65 13.99 9.51
C ALA A 98 17.90 14.24 8.01
N ILE A 99 16.84 14.38 7.19
CA ILE A 99 16.96 14.75 5.76
C ILE A 99 17.54 16.15 5.59
N LEU A 100 17.12 17.11 6.42
CA LEU A 100 17.58 18.50 6.36
C LEU A 100 19.02 18.66 6.87
N ASP A 101 19.42 17.83 7.83
CA ASP A 101 20.79 17.78 8.39
C ASP A 101 21.79 17.04 7.49
N ASP A 102 21.33 16.17 6.59
CA ASP A 102 22.18 15.42 5.68
C ASP A 102 22.79 16.32 4.58
N ALA A 103 23.86 15.84 3.97
CA ALA A 103 24.60 16.53 2.92
C ALA A 103 23.68 16.99 1.77
N PRO A 104 23.94 18.20 1.21
CA PRO A 104 23.22 18.72 0.06
C PRO A 104 23.17 17.74 -1.12
N ASN A 105 21.97 17.53 -1.64
CA ASN A 105 21.70 16.79 -2.86
C ASN A 105 20.39 17.27 -3.48
N PRO A 106 20.17 17.05 -4.78
CA PRO A 106 19.03 17.62 -5.49
C PRO A 106 17.66 17.26 -4.88
N ALA A 107 17.48 16.04 -4.37
CA ALA A 107 16.21 15.62 -3.77
C ALA A 107 15.96 16.35 -2.45
N PHE A 108 16.95 16.37 -1.55
CA PHE A 108 16.82 16.99 -0.24
C PHE A 108 16.78 18.51 -0.31
N ASP A 109 17.51 19.11 -1.26
CA ASP A 109 17.46 20.56 -1.47
C ASP A 109 16.08 21.01 -1.95
N ALA A 110 15.45 20.24 -2.84
CA ALA A 110 14.09 20.55 -3.28
C ALA A 110 13.05 20.29 -2.17
N ILE A 111 13.24 19.30 -1.29
CA ILE A 111 12.45 19.17 -0.05
C ILE A 111 12.63 20.41 0.83
N ALA A 112 13.87 20.80 1.13
CA ALA A 112 14.17 21.96 1.95
C ALA A 112 13.58 23.25 1.37
N GLN A 113 13.63 23.44 0.04
CA GLN A 113 13.04 24.59 -0.65
C GLN A 113 11.53 24.71 -0.42
N THR A 114 10.80 23.59 -0.36
CA THR A 114 9.35 23.64 -0.04
C THR A 114 9.05 24.14 1.38
N LEU A 115 10.04 24.07 2.27
CA LEU A 115 9.97 24.54 3.65
C LEU A 115 10.56 25.95 3.84
N GLY A 116 11.05 26.59 2.77
CA GLY A 116 11.74 27.87 2.84
C GLY A 116 13.26 27.80 3.09
N GLY A 117 13.84 26.59 3.13
CA GLY A 117 15.28 26.36 3.29
C GLY A 117 15.62 25.24 4.27
N ARG A 118 16.92 24.97 4.44
CA ARG A 118 17.42 23.95 5.38
C ARG A 118 17.40 24.42 6.84
N GLU A 119 17.57 25.72 7.05
CA GLU A 119 17.57 26.39 8.37
C GLU A 119 16.15 26.67 8.90
N VAL A 120 15.13 25.98 8.36
CA VAL A 120 13.75 26.15 8.82
C VAL A 120 13.63 25.74 10.30
N ASP A 121 12.91 26.54 11.08
CA ASP A 121 12.59 26.18 12.46
C ASP A 121 11.61 25.00 12.46
N ARG A 122 12.12 23.84 12.87
CA ARG A 122 11.43 22.55 12.82
C ARG A 122 10.33 22.46 13.88
N ASP A 123 10.44 23.22 14.96
CA ASP A 123 9.46 23.23 16.04
C ASP A 123 8.18 23.94 15.58
N LEU A 124 8.32 24.92 14.67
CA LEU A 124 7.22 25.67 14.08
C LEU A 124 6.52 24.97 12.91
N LEU A 125 7.04 23.84 12.42
CA LEU A 125 6.38 23.08 11.37
C LEU A 125 5.16 22.36 11.95
N ASP A 126 3.95 22.77 11.59
CA ASP A 126 2.74 22.05 11.99
C ASP A 126 2.58 20.75 11.19
N ALA A 127 2.46 19.62 11.90
CA ALA A 127 2.32 18.29 11.30
C ALA A 127 0.92 18.06 10.72
N ASP A 128 -0.08 18.78 11.20
CA ASP A 128 -1.45 18.71 10.70
C ASP A 128 -1.64 19.60 9.45
N GLU A 129 -0.76 20.60 9.26
CA GLU A 129 -0.85 21.53 8.12
C GLU A 129 0.11 21.19 6.98
N HIS A 130 1.34 20.75 7.27
CA HIS A 130 2.34 20.58 6.21
C HIS A 130 2.23 19.21 5.50
N PRO A 131 2.05 19.16 4.17
CA PRO A 131 1.82 17.93 3.42
C PRO A 131 2.99 16.93 3.47
N LEU A 132 4.20 17.36 3.85
CA LEU A 132 5.35 16.48 4.09
C LEU A 132 5.36 15.84 5.49
N LEU A 133 4.57 16.34 6.43
CA LEU A 133 4.49 15.86 7.82
C LEU A 133 3.14 15.18 8.15
N GLN A 134 2.18 15.23 7.22
CA GLN A 134 0.83 14.70 7.41
C GLN A 134 0.81 13.22 7.82
N ARG A 135 0.02 12.92 8.85
CA ARG A 135 -0.24 11.56 9.39
C ARG A 135 -0.88 10.57 8.41
N HIS A 136 -1.54 11.06 7.36
CA HIS A 136 -2.31 10.22 6.42
C HIS A 136 -1.56 9.85 5.13
N GLY A 137 -0.30 10.28 4.97
CA GLY A 137 0.55 9.83 3.87
C GLY A 137 1.40 8.62 4.26
N ALA A 138 2.09 8.06 3.29
CA ALA A 138 2.97 6.93 3.53
C ALA A 138 4.30 7.40 4.11
N SER A 139 4.63 6.87 5.29
CA SER A 139 5.84 7.25 6.01
C SER A 139 7.09 6.75 5.28
N CYS A 140 7.91 7.68 4.83
CA CYS A 140 9.25 7.42 4.34
C CYS A 140 10.25 7.71 5.46
N THR A 141 11.07 6.72 5.80
CA THR A 141 12.13 6.88 6.79
C THR A 141 13.33 7.59 6.17
N TYR A 142 14.19 8.17 7.00
CA TYR A 142 15.44 8.76 6.54
C TYR A 142 16.33 7.75 5.81
N ALA A 143 16.37 6.48 6.25
CA ALA A 143 17.11 5.42 5.57
C ALA A 143 16.64 5.22 4.11
N LYS A 144 15.33 5.15 3.89
CA LYS A 144 14.71 5.07 2.55
C LYS A 144 15.04 6.32 1.72
N ALA A 145 14.88 7.51 2.31
CA ALA A 145 15.17 8.78 1.64
C ALA A 145 16.65 8.93 1.24
N ARG A 146 17.58 8.52 2.11
CA ARG A 146 19.02 8.52 1.86
C ARG A 146 19.39 7.59 0.72
N PHE A 147 18.79 6.39 0.67
CA PHE A 147 18.97 5.48 -0.46
C PHE A 147 18.52 6.12 -1.77
N ALA A 148 17.33 6.73 -1.80
CA ALA A 148 16.84 7.44 -3.00
C ALA A 148 17.80 8.53 -3.45
N ALA A 149 18.26 9.37 -2.52
CA ALA A 149 19.16 10.48 -2.78
C ALA A 149 20.53 10.01 -3.32
N ARG A 150 21.06 8.88 -2.81
CA ARG A 150 22.31 8.28 -3.31
C ARG A 150 22.20 7.71 -4.72
N HIS A 151 20.99 7.35 -5.14
CA HIS A 151 20.70 6.79 -6.47
C HIS A 151 19.81 7.74 -7.29
N TRP A 152 20.02 9.05 -7.13
CA TRP A 152 19.19 10.05 -7.80
C TRP A 152 19.38 10.07 -9.31
N ASP A 153 20.48 9.52 -9.81
CA ASP A 153 20.70 9.22 -11.23
C ASP A 153 19.71 8.18 -11.78
N VAL A 154 19.16 7.31 -10.94
CA VAL A 154 18.10 6.36 -11.30
C VAL A 154 16.72 6.87 -10.92
N PHE A 155 16.57 7.43 -9.71
CA PHE A 155 15.25 7.80 -9.18
C PHE A 155 14.82 9.22 -9.52
N GLY A 156 15.74 10.09 -9.96
CA GLY A 156 15.45 11.48 -10.30
C GLY A 156 14.42 11.65 -11.43
N PRO A 157 13.80 12.84 -11.53
CA PRO A 157 12.82 13.12 -12.58
C PRO A 157 13.41 12.94 -13.98
N GLY A 158 12.67 12.27 -14.86
CA GLY A 158 13.11 11.95 -16.22
C GLY A 158 13.78 10.58 -16.40
N ASN A 159 14.00 9.85 -15.30
CA ASN A 159 14.64 8.53 -15.29
C ASN A 159 13.64 7.38 -15.03
N GLU A 160 12.35 7.58 -15.30
CA GLU A 160 11.29 6.60 -14.98
C GLU A 160 11.52 5.23 -15.64
N GLU A 161 12.09 5.21 -16.85
CA GLU A 161 12.44 3.96 -17.53
C GLU A 161 13.60 3.25 -16.83
N ALA A 162 14.67 3.98 -16.47
CA ALA A 162 15.81 3.43 -15.74
C ALA A 162 15.39 2.88 -14.37
N MET A 163 14.49 3.58 -13.68
CA MET A 163 13.88 3.12 -12.44
C MET A 163 13.06 1.83 -12.63
N ALA A 164 12.25 1.75 -13.69
CA ALA A 164 11.45 0.56 -13.99
C ALA A 164 12.32 -0.65 -14.39
N ASP A 165 13.42 -0.42 -15.11
CA ASP A 165 14.36 -1.46 -15.52
C ASP A 165 15.28 -1.91 -14.37
N GLY A 166 15.66 -0.97 -13.50
CA GLY A 166 16.63 -1.20 -12.44
C GLY A 166 16.05 -1.86 -11.21
N VAL A 167 14.82 -1.53 -10.83
CA VAL A 167 14.18 -2.09 -9.64
C VAL A 167 13.61 -3.46 -9.93
N SER A 168 13.87 -4.42 -9.04
CA SER A 168 13.32 -5.76 -9.11
C SER A 168 12.89 -6.29 -7.75
N PHE A 169 12.00 -7.27 -7.79
CA PHE A 169 11.31 -7.85 -6.65
C PHE A 169 11.49 -9.35 -6.61
N VAL A 170 11.59 -9.87 -5.39
CA VAL A 170 11.52 -11.29 -5.04
C VAL A 170 10.44 -11.46 -4.00
N PHE A 171 9.62 -12.50 -4.14
CA PHE A 171 8.64 -12.89 -3.13
C PHE A 171 8.78 -14.36 -2.79
N ALA A 172 8.91 -14.65 -1.50
CA ALA A 172 8.83 -15.98 -0.95
C ALA A 172 7.54 -16.12 -0.14
N ARG A 173 6.55 -16.75 -0.78
CA ARG A 173 5.22 -16.96 -0.23
C ARG A 173 5.19 -18.11 0.79
N LEU A 174 4.42 -17.93 1.85
CA LEU A 174 3.90 -19.00 2.68
C LEU A 174 3.10 -19.98 1.82
N LYS A 175 3.50 -21.23 1.83
CA LYS A 175 2.70 -22.29 1.23
C LYS A 175 1.55 -22.62 2.19
N PRO A 176 0.27 -22.63 1.75
CA PRO A 176 -0.87 -22.98 2.61
C PRO A 176 -0.65 -24.30 3.35
N GLU A 177 -0.01 -25.27 2.69
CA GLU A 177 0.29 -26.60 3.23
C GLU A 177 1.30 -26.59 4.38
N ALA A 178 1.99 -25.46 4.61
CA ALA A 178 2.88 -25.29 5.74
C ALA A 178 2.15 -24.79 7.01
N LEU A 179 0.90 -24.37 6.90
CA LEU A 179 0.04 -24.11 8.05
C LEU A 179 -0.59 -25.42 8.49
N ALA A 180 -0.69 -25.65 9.80
CA ALA A 180 -1.34 -26.85 10.31
C ALA A 180 -2.82 -26.86 9.91
N ASP A 181 -3.26 -27.93 9.23
CA ASP A 181 -4.64 -28.19 8.83
C ASP A 181 -5.56 -28.38 10.06
N ALA A 182 -5.94 -27.30 10.73
CA ALA A 182 -6.98 -27.31 11.78
C ALA A 182 -7.35 -25.92 12.32
N ALA A 183 -6.46 -24.93 12.27
CA ALA A 183 -6.68 -23.66 12.96
C ALA A 183 -7.48 -22.67 12.10
N PRO A 184 -8.57 -22.07 12.63
CA PRO A 184 -9.28 -21.01 11.92
C PRO A 184 -8.34 -19.83 11.66
N MET A 185 -8.49 -19.17 10.50
CA MET A 185 -7.72 -17.97 10.15
C MET A 185 -8.33 -16.71 10.79
N ASP A 186 -8.36 -16.69 12.12
CA ASP A 186 -8.86 -15.56 12.91
C ASP A 186 -7.75 -14.52 13.19
N ALA A 187 -8.12 -13.41 13.87
CA ALA A 187 -7.17 -12.34 14.17
C ALA A 187 -5.95 -12.81 14.99
N PRO A 188 -6.11 -13.63 16.06
CA PRO A 188 -4.99 -14.24 16.77
C PRO A 188 -4.04 -15.06 15.87
N HIS A 189 -4.58 -15.91 14.99
CA HIS A 189 -3.76 -16.71 14.08
C HIS A 189 -2.99 -15.83 13.09
N ARG A 190 -3.61 -14.76 12.56
CA ARG A 190 -2.92 -13.79 11.69
C ARG A 190 -1.82 -13.03 12.43
N ALA A 191 -2.08 -12.57 13.65
CA ALA A 191 -1.07 -11.92 14.48
C ALA A 191 0.12 -12.85 14.75
N TRP A 192 -0.16 -14.13 14.99
CA TRP A 192 0.87 -15.15 15.13
C TRP A 192 1.70 -15.32 13.85
N ILE A 193 1.07 -15.43 12.67
CA ILE A 193 1.76 -15.49 11.36
C ILE A 193 2.65 -14.26 11.16
N LYS A 194 2.11 -13.06 11.42
CA LYS A 194 2.86 -11.79 11.26
C LYS A 194 4.06 -11.72 12.21
N HIS A 195 3.86 -11.93 13.50
CA HIS A 195 4.87 -11.59 14.51
C HIS A 195 5.79 -12.77 14.87
N LYS A 196 5.26 -13.99 14.98
CA LYS A 196 6.05 -15.15 15.40
C LYS A 196 6.75 -15.84 14.24
N TRP A 197 6.19 -15.71 13.04
CA TRP A 197 6.77 -16.32 11.85
C TRP A 197 7.45 -15.29 10.94
N LEU A 198 6.69 -14.41 10.29
CA LEU A 198 7.23 -13.46 9.31
C LEU A 198 8.23 -12.48 9.95
N GLY A 199 7.87 -11.83 11.05
CA GLY A 199 8.70 -10.84 11.74
C GLY A 199 10.02 -11.42 12.27
N ARG A 200 9.99 -12.66 12.80
CA ARG A 200 11.18 -13.39 13.21
C ARG A 200 12.14 -13.62 12.03
N CYS A 201 11.61 -14.12 10.93
CA CYS A 201 12.41 -14.40 9.73
C CYS A 201 12.96 -13.11 9.12
N GLU A 202 12.14 -12.06 9.01
CA GLU A 202 12.54 -10.73 8.54
C GLU A 202 13.68 -10.16 9.39
N THR A 203 13.54 -10.19 10.73
CA THR A 203 14.57 -9.69 11.64
C THR A 203 15.89 -10.45 11.47
N ALA A 204 15.84 -11.78 11.37
CA ALA A 204 17.03 -12.60 11.13
C ALA A 204 17.70 -12.30 9.78
N MET A 205 16.89 -12.10 8.73
CA MET A 205 17.39 -11.76 7.39
C MET A 205 17.98 -10.35 7.36
N ILE A 206 17.34 -9.36 7.98
CA ILE A 206 17.87 -8.00 8.09
C ILE A 206 19.19 -8.00 8.85
N GLY A 207 19.28 -8.65 10.01
CA GLY A 207 20.54 -8.73 10.77
C GLY A 207 21.68 -9.45 10.03
N THR A 208 21.35 -10.33 9.08
CA THR A 208 22.35 -11.02 8.26
C THR A 208 22.80 -10.16 7.07
N LEU A 209 21.82 -9.59 6.35
CA LEU A 209 22.00 -8.97 5.05
C LEU A 209 22.16 -7.45 5.10
N ASN A 210 21.82 -6.79 6.21
CA ASN A 210 21.93 -5.34 6.44
C ASN A 210 21.53 -4.47 5.22
N PRO A 211 20.30 -4.61 4.69
CA PRO A 211 19.82 -3.76 3.59
C PRO A 211 19.67 -2.29 4.03
N ILE A 212 20.10 -1.35 3.18
CA ILE A 212 20.19 0.09 3.50
C ILE A 212 18.87 0.76 3.88
N CYS A 213 17.72 0.33 3.35
CA CYS A 213 16.43 0.98 3.60
C CYS A 213 15.69 0.46 4.85
N ASN A 214 16.16 -0.62 5.48
CA ASN A 214 15.56 -1.12 6.70
C ASN A 214 16.06 -0.31 7.91
N ALA A 215 15.14 0.14 8.76
CA ALA A 215 15.44 1.03 9.88
C ALA A 215 16.45 0.43 10.88
N GLN A 216 16.49 -0.90 10.98
CA GLN A 216 17.39 -1.63 11.87
C GLN A 216 18.85 -1.67 11.36
N THR A 217 19.11 -1.29 10.12
CA THR A 217 20.46 -1.27 9.54
C THR A 217 21.18 0.03 9.95
N PRO A 218 22.27 -0.04 10.73
CA PRO A 218 23.04 1.15 11.08
C PRO A 218 23.62 1.82 9.84
N ILE A 219 23.67 3.16 9.87
CA ILE A 219 24.21 3.96 8.77
C ILE A 219 25.69 3.66 8.58
N GLY A 220 26.07 3.26 7.37
CA GLY A 220 27.45 2.90 7.02
C GLY A 220 27.79 1.43 7.24
N GLU A 221 26.88 0.64 7.83
CA GLU A 221 27.03 -0.81 7.99
C GLU A 221 26.19 -1.62 6.98
N GLU A 222 25.54 -0.93 6.04
CA GLU A 222 24.79 -1.56 4.96
C GLU A 222 25.66 -2.49 4.10
N LYS A 223 25.08 -3.61 3.65
CA LYS A 223 25.74 -4.56 2.74
C LYS A 223 24.99 -4.63 1.42
N SER A 224 25.72 -4.83 0.33
CA SER A 224 25.12 -5.22 -0.94
C SER A 224 24.92 -6.73 -0.96
N GLY A 225 23.66 -7.17 -1.02
CA GLY A 225 23.29 -8.57 -1.16
C GLY A 225 22.71 -8.88 -2.53
N THR A 226 22.92 -10.09 -3.03
CA THR A 226 22.31 -10.57 -4.27
C THR A 226 20.99 -11.32 -4.00
N VAL A 227 20.26 -11.67 -5.08
CA VAL A 227 19.08 -12.55 -4.98
C VAL A 227 19.43 -13.91 -4.36
N ASP A 228 20.62 -14.44 -4.65
CA ASP A 228 21.08 -15.72 -4.08
C ASP A 228 21.38 -15.60 -2.58
N ASP A 229 21.91 -14.45 -2.14
CA ASP A 229 22.12 -14.17 -0.72
C ASP A 229 20.78 -14.05 0.02
N PHE A 230 19.79 -13.39 -0.59
CA PHE A 230 18.43 -13.34 -0.08
C PHE A 230 17.83 -14.75 0.06
N ALA A 231 17.93 -15.58 -0.97
CA ALA A 231 17.42 -16.96 -0.94
C ALA A 231 18.12 -17.81 0.13
N ARG A 232 19.45 -17.66 0.30
CA ARG A 232 20.23 -18.36 1.31
C ARG A 232 19.86 -17.92 2.72
N ALA A 233 19.76 -16.61 2.96
CA ALA A 233 19.37 -16.05 4.26
C ALA A 233 17.94 -16.46 4.63
N LEU A 234 17.01 -16.45 3.67
CA LEU A 234 15.64 -16.92 3.88
C LEU A 234 15.62 -18.41 4.25
N LYS A 235 16.38 -19.24 3.55
CA LYS A 235 16.49 -20.66 3.86
C LYS A 235 17.00 -20.87 5.28
N GLU A 236 18.04 -20.14 5.71
CA GLU A 236 18.56 -20.24 7.06
C GLU A 236 17.56 -19.72 8.11
N ALA A 237 16.95 -18.56 7.89
CA ALA A 237 15.96 -17.97 8.79
C ALA A 237 14.70 -18.84 8.97
N SER A 238 14.38 -19.68 7.97
CA SER A 238 13.26 -20.62 7.99
C SER A 238 13.63 -22.02 8.51
N ARG A 239 14.91 -22.32 8.79
CA ARG A 239 15.32 -23.64 9.33
C ARG A 239 14.75 -23.98 10.71
N PRO A 240 14.69 -23.04 11.68
CA PRO A 240 14.11 -23.35 12.98
C PRO A 240 12.66 -23.77 12.80
N ALA A 241 12.32 -24.99 13.25
CA ALA A 241 10.98 -25.55 13.17
C ALA A 241 9.97 -24.51 13.64
N PHE A 242 8.92 -24.31 12.85
CA PHE A 242 7.84 -23.41 13.23
C PHE A 242 7.19 -23.98 14.48
N ALA A 243 7.07 -23.16 15.52
CA ALA A 243 6.21 -23.52 16.62
C ALA A 243 4.82 -23.79 16.02
N PRO A 244 4.12 -24.86 16.42
CA PRO A 244 2.73 -25.00 16.03
C PRO A 244 1.95 -23.78 16.53
N TYR A 245 0.93 -23.37 15.80
CA TYR A 245 0.00 -22.37 16.31
C TYR A 245 -0.66 -22.91 17.58
N ILE A 246 -0.49 -22.19 18.70
CA ILE A 246 -1.22 -22.43 19.95
C ILE A 246 -2.14 -21.22 20.14
N PRO A 247 -3.46 -21.40 20.36
CA PRO A 247 -4.39 -20.28 20.47
C PRO A 247 -3.96 -19.20 21.48
N THR A 248 -3.37 -19.61 22.61
CA THR A 248 -2.82 -18.69 23.63
C THR A 248 -1.66 -17.82 23.11
N ASP A 249 -0.85 -18.33 22.19
CA ASP A 249 0.24 -17.57 21.57
C ASP A 249 -0.29 -16.55 20.57
N GLY A 250 -1.40 -16.89 19.87
CA GLY A 250 -2.14 -15.96 19.02
C GLY A 250 -2.75 -14.83 19.82
N GLU A 251 -3.37 -15.13 20.96
CA GLU A 251 -3.92 -14.11 21.87
C GLU A 251 -2.82 -13.22 22.45
N ALA A 252 -1.68 -13.79 22.83
CA ALA A 252 -0.53 -13.00 23.30
C ALA A 252 0.03 -12.10 22.19
N ALA A 253 0.15 -12.60 20.96
CA ALA A 253 0.55 -11.80 19.81
C ALA A 253 -0.50 -10.71 19.48
N GLY A 254 -1.79 -11.03 19.62
CA GLY A 254 -2.89 -10.08 19.47
C GLY A 254 -2.85 -8.96 20.51
N LYS A 255 -2.56 -9.27 21.77
CA LYS A 255 -2.39 -8.25 22.83
C LYS A 255 -1.19 -7.33 22.58
N VAL A 256 -0.09 -7.86 22.04
CA VAL A 256 1.04 -7.03 21.61
C VAL A 256 0.65 -6.13 20.43
N ALA A 257 -0.18 -6.63 19.51
CA ALA A 257 -0.72 -5.81 18.42
C ALA A 257 -1.67 -4.72 18.93
N GLU A 258 -2.59 -5.01 19.86
CA GLU A 258 -3.49 -4.01 20.48
C GLU A 258 -2.74 -2.92 21.27
N GLN A 259 -1.58 -3.25 21.85
CA GLN A 259 -0.73 -2.29 22.55
C GLN A 259 0.14 -1.44 21.60
N ASN A 260 0.37 -1.93 20.38
CA ASN A 260 1.17 -1.25 19.35
C ASN A 260 0.30 -0.61 18.24
N GLU A 261 -1.02 -0.80 18.25
CA GLU A 261 -1.94 -0.03 17.42
C GLU A 261 -2.13 1.37 18.02
N PRO A 262 -2.01 2.45 17.23
CA PRO A 262 -2.36 3.78 17.73
C PRO A 262 -3.84 3.77 18.12
N ALA A 263 -4.11 4.10 19.39
CA ALA A 263 -5.46 4.11 19.96
C ALA A 263 -6.44 4.84 19.04
N SER A 264 -7.39 4.10 18.46
CA SER A 264 -8.51 4.67 17.72
C SER A 264 -9.60 5.14 18.69
N GLU A 265 -9.74 6.47 18.78
CA GLU A 265 -10.88 7.28 19.26
C GLU A 265 -11.43 7.04 20.69
N VAL A 266 -11.28 8.04 21.60
CA VAL A 266 -12.39 8.62 22.39
C VAL A 266 -12.08 10.10 22.75
N THR A 267 -13.15 10.89 22.76
CA THR A 267 -13.37 12.33 22.96
C THR A 267 -13.02 12.94 24.33
N ASP A 268 -12.87 14.28 24.29
CA ASP A 268 -13.03 15.35 25.30
C ASP A 268 -12.04 15.53 26.47
N GLU A 269 -11.49 16.76 26.46
CA GLU A 269 -11.04 17.62 27.57
C GLU A 269 -10.31 17.00 28.78
N GLN A 270 -8.98 17.21 28.86
CA GLN A 270 -8.33 17.87 30.01
C GLN A 270 -6.85 18.18 29.76
N GLU A 271 -6.42 19.33 30.27
CA GLU A 271 -5.11 19.96 30.12
C GLU A 271 -3.94 19.23 30.82
N ALA A 272 -2.80 19.25 30.11
CA ALA A 272 -1.41 19.37 30.59
C ALA A 272 -0.71 18.14 31.22
N PRO A 273 0.62 18.20 31.43
CA PRO A 273 1.65 17.97 30.41
C PRO A 273 2.61 16.83 30.82
N HIS A 274 3.40 16.30 29.89
CA HIS A 274 4.81 15.84 30.06
C HIS A 274 5.19 14.72 29.07
N HIS A 275 6.37 14.91 28.49
CA HIS A 275 7.31 13.95 27.92
C HIS A 275 6.93 12.46 28.00
N ASN A 276 6.92 11.82 26.82
CA ASN A 276 7.87 10.76 26.53
C ASN A 276 8.12 10.71 25.02
N ASP A 277 9.33 11.13 24.68
CA ASP A 277 10.08 10.67 23.52
C ASP A 277 10.38 9.17 23.73
N GLU A 278 10.64 8.43 22.65
CA GLU A 278 10.98 6.99 22.62
C GLU A 278 9.80 5.98 22.64
N THR A 279 9.11 5.87 21.50
CA THR A 279 8.75 4.55 20.97
C THR A 279 9.06 4.53 19.47
N GLU A 280 10.32 4.26 19.12
CA GLU A 280 10.67 3.81 17.78
C GLU A 280 10.09 2.40 17.61
N ASP A 281 9.01 2.33 16.84
CA ASP A 281 8.26 1.11 16.56
C ASP A 281 9.14 0.05 15.88
N VAL A 282 9.55 -0.93 16.69
CA VAL A 282 10.32 -2.10 16.26
C VAL A 282 9.36 -3.06 15.56
N GLY A 283 9.34 -3.01 14.23
CA GLY A 283 8.94 -4.15 13.41
C GLY A 283 7.49 -4.12 12.92
N GLY A 284 7.34 -3.51 11.74
CA GLY A 284 6.21 -3.70 10.85
C GLY A 284 5.29 -2.49 10.84
N GLU A 285 5.64 -1.48 10.03
CA GLU A 285 4.83 -0.29 9.74
C GLU A 285 3.33 -0.67 9.65
N ILE A 286 2.58 -0.37 10.72
CA ILE A 286 1.12 -0.39 10.71
C ILE A 286 0.70 0.87 9.97
N GLU A 287 0.75 0.81 8.65
CA GLU A 287 0.16 1.86 7.80
C GLU A 287 -1.36 1.78 7.95
N ALA A 288 -1.95 2.79 8.60
CA ALA A 288 -3.38 2.93 8.75
C ALA A 288 -4.07 2.94 7.37
N VAL A 289 -4.88 1.92 7.09
CA VAL A 289 -5.82 1.91 5.97
C VAL A 289 -6.81 3.06 6.16
N ASP A 290 -7.22 3.76 5.10
CA ASP A 290 -8.28 4.78 5.20
C ASP A 290 -9.47 4.16 5.96
N PRO A 291 -9.91 4.73 7.10
CA PRO A 291 -10.99 4.16 7.90
C PRO A 291 -12.28 3.92 7.08
N GLN A 292 -12.51 4.70 6.03
CA GLN A 292 -13.65 4.53 5.12
C GLN A 292 -13.46 3.33 4.18
N GLU A 293 -12.25 3.13 3.67
CA GLU A 293 -11.87 1.94 2.91
C GLU A 293 -12.02 0.70 3.78
N GLN A 294 -11.47 0.74 4.99
CA GLN A 294 -11.53 -0.38 5.93
C GLN A 294 -12.98 -0.77 6.23
N ARG A 295 -13.85 0.19 6.60
CA ARG A 295 -15.28 -0.07 6.88
C ARG A 295 -16.04 -0.66 5.69
N PHE A 296 -15.64 -0.33 4.47
CA PHE A 296 -16.22 -0.92 3.27
C PHE A 296 -15.72 -2.35 3.07
N ARG A 297 -14.40 -2.54 3.10
CA ARG A 297 -13.74 -3.84 2.92
C ARG A 297 -14.19 -4.83 3.98
N ASP A 298 -14.41 -4.40 5.23
CA ASP A 298 -14.97 -5.15 6.37
C ASP A 298 -16.29 -5.88 6.08
N LYS A 299 -17.00 -5.49 5.02
CA LYS A 299 -18.28 -6.08 4.62
C LYS A 299 -18.17 -7.02 3.42
N LEU A 300 -17.01 -7.14 2.80
CA LEU A 300 -16.79 -7.92 1.58
C LEU A 300 -16.35 -9.35 1.87
N SER A 301 -16.64 -10.27 0.94
CA SER A 301 -15.96 -11.57 0.86
C SER A 301 -14.54 -11.40 0.30
N PRO A 302 -13.64 -12.39 0.45
CA PRO A 302 -12.29 -12.34 -0.13
C PRO A 302 -12.28 -12.07 -1.64
N ASP A 303 -13.21 -12.67 -2.39
CA ASP A 303 -13.31 -12.47 -3.84
C ASP A 303 -13.75 -11.04 -4.20
N CYS A 304 -14.66 -10.46 -3.42
CA CYS A 304 -15.07 -9.06 -3.60
C CYS A 304 -13.95 -8.10 -3.21
N ASP A 305 -13.20 -8.39 -2.15
CA ASP A 305 -12.06 -7.57 -1.74
C ASP A 305 -10.98 -7.53 -2.84
N ALA A 306 -10.67 -8.70 -3.41
CA ALA A 306 -9.72 -8.81 -4.49
C ALA A 306 -10.22 -8.17 -5.81
N PHE A 307 -11.53 -8.17 -6.06
CA PHE A 307 -12.13 -7.45 -7.17
C PHE A 307 -11.92 -5.94 -7.06
N VAL A 308 -12.03 -5.39 -5.84
CA VAL A 308 -11.84 -3.95 -5.59
C VAL A 308 -10.38 -3.55 -5.78
N ASP A 309 -9.43 -4.38 -5.34
CA ASP A 309 -8.01 -4.18 -5.62
C ASP A 309 -7.73 -4.11 -7.13
N GLU A 310 -8.30 -5.05 -7.90
CA GLU A 310 -8.13 -5.07 -9.35
C GLU A 310 -8.84 -3.90 -10.04
N LEU A 311 -9.99 -3.45 -9.51
CA LEU A 311 -10.68 -2.26 -10.01
C LEU A 311 -9.83 -1.00 -9.84
N ASP A 312 -9.28 -0.78 -8.64
CA ASP A 312 -8.39 0.35 -8.33
C ASP A 312 -7.15 0.36 -9.25
N GLU A 313 -6.59 -0.82 -9.52
CA GLU A 313 -5.47 -0.99 -10.45
C GLU A 313 -5.79 -0.60 -11.89
N LEU A 314 -7.04 -0.83 -12.33
CA LEU A 314 -7.46 -0.63 -13.71
C LEU A 314 -8.05 0.76 -13.99
N LEU A 315 -8.12 1.65 -12.99
CA LEU A 315 -8.69 2.98 -13.16
C LEU A 315 -8.02 3.75 -14.32
N PRO A 316 -8.81 4.25 -15.29
CA PRO A 316 -8.31 5.13 -16.33
C PRO A 316 -7.78 6.45 -15.76
N VAL A 317 -6.87 7.09 -16.49
CA VAL A 317 -6.43 8.46 -16.15
C VAL A 317 -7.64 9.40 -16.16
N GLY A 318 -7.76 10.23 -15.12
CA GLY A 318 -8.89 11.13 -14.92
C GLY A 318 -10.12 10.45 -14.31
N ILE A 319 -9.99 9.21 -13.82
CA ILE A 319 -11.00 8.57 -12.98
C ILE A 319 -10.37 8.18 -11.64
N ASP A 320 -10.95 8.66 -10.56
CA ASP A 320 -10.51 8.34 -9.19
C ASP A 320 -11.55 7.49 -8.46
N LEU A 321 -11.05 6.61 -7.59
CA LEU A 321 -11.84 5.85 -6.63
C LEU A 321 -11.77 6.53 -5.26
N LYS A 322 -12.94 6.78 -4.68
CA LYS A 322 -13.06 7.39 -3.36
C LYS A 322 -13.97 6.58 -2.44
N PHE A 323 -13.46 6.16 -1.30
CA PHE A 323 -14.25 5.54 -0.24
C PHE A 323 -15.08 6.57 0.52
N MET A 324 -16.23 6.13 1.02
CA MET A 324 -17.25 7.01 1.58
C MET A 324 -17.51 6.71 3.06
N LYS A 325 -17.95 7.73 3.82
CA LYS A 325 -18.34 7.60 5.23
C LYS A 325 -19.38 6.49 5.47
N LYS A 326 -20.34 6.34 4.55
CA LYS A 326 -21.21 5.16 4.49
C LYS A 326 -20.48 4.08 3.69
N PRO A 327 -20.37 2.83 4.19
CA PRO A 327 -19.63 1.77 3.52
C PRO A 327 -19.96 1.68 2.03
N GLY A 328 -18.96 1.96 1.20
CA GLY A 328 -19.08 2.06 -0.25
C GLY A 328 -17.95 2.90 -0.83
N PHE A 329 -17.81 2.85 -2.15
CA PHE A 329 -16.92 3.72 -2.89
C PHE A 329 -17.63 4.33 -4.10
N ARG A 330 -16.99 5.33 -4.68
CA ARG A 330 -17.45 5.99 -5.90
C ARG A 330 -16.31 6.12 -6.88
N LEU A 331 -16.64 5.95 -8.16
CA LEU A 331 -15.77 6.34 -9.26
C LEU A 331 -16.18 7.74 -9.73
N HIS A 332 -15.23 8.66 -9.73
CA HIS A 332 -15.43 10.05 -10.11
C HIS A 332 -14.56 10.41 -11.31
N GLN A 333 -15.08 11.25 -12.19
CA GLN A 333 -14.29 11.87 -13.23
C GLN A 333 -13.63 13.16 -12.73
N GLU A 334 -12.35 13.31 -13.01
CA GLU A 334 -11.60 14.55 -12.88
C GLU A 334 -11.36 15.25 -14.23
N PRO A 335 -11.27 16.59 -14.25
CA PRO A 335 -11.57 17.50 -13.14
C PRO A 335 -13.09 17.64 -12.90
N GLY A 336 -13.50 17.89 -11.66
CA GLY A 336 -14.87 18.28 -11.32
C GLY A 336 -15.68 17.27 -10.50
N HIS A 337 -15.03 16.19 -10.02
CA HIS A 337 -15.61 15.21 -9.11
C HIS A 337 -16.97 14.63 -9.55
N HIS A 338 -17.20 14.48 -10.86
CA HIS A 338 -18.48 13.98 -11.35
C HIS A 338 -18.63 12.48 -11.07
N VAL A 339 -19.64 12.12 -10.28
CA VAL A 339 -19.92 10.70 -9.97
C VAL A 339 -20.36 9.97 -11.24
N LEU A 340 -19.59 8.95 -11.60
CA LEU A 340 -19.89 8.03 -12.71
C LEU A 340 -20.60 6.78 -12.21
N LEU A 341 -20.09 6.21 -11.12
CA LEU A 341 -20.53 4.93 -10.58
C LEU A 341 -20.39 4.92 -9.06
N MET A 342 -21.34 4.30 -8.38
CA MET A 342 -21.33 4.11 -6.92
C MET A 342 -21.41 2.63 -6.62
N VAL A 343 -20.61 2.15 -5.67
CA VAL A 343 -20.65 0.75 -5.20
C VAL A 343 -20.88 0.74 -3.71
N SER A 344 -21.73 -0.17 -3.26
CA SER A 344 -22.00 -0.42 -1.85
C SER A 344 -21.91 -1.91 -1.55
N PRO A 345 -21.51 -2.30 -0.33
CA PRO A 345 -21.41 -3.70 0.03
C PRO A 345 -22.82 -4.27 0.26
N ARG A 346 -23.01 -5.54 -0.10
CA ARG A 346 -24.20 -6.35 0.19
C ARG A 346 -23.74 -7.64 0.84
N SER A 347 -24.58 -8.31 1.64
CA SER A 347 -24.21 -9.58 2.29
C SER A 347 -23.62 -10.56 1.26
N GLY A 348 -22.32 -10.85 1.39
CA GLY A 348 -21.58 -11.75 0.49
C GLY A 348 -21.26 -11.20 -0.91
N GLY A 349 -21.49 -9.92 -1.20
CA GLY A 349 -21.33 -9.35 -2.54
C GLY A 349 -21.25 -7.82 -2.60
N MET A 350 -21.41 -7.26 -3.79
CA MET A 350 -21.44 -5.81 -4.01
C MET A 350 -22.64 -5.43 -4.88
N VAL A 351 -23.16 -4.21 -4.70
CA VAL A 351 -24.18 -3.62 -5.57
C VAL A 351 -23.69 -2.30 -6.12
N GLY A 352 -23.95 -2.07 -7.39
CA GLY A 352 -23.55 -0.87 -8.11
C GLY A 352 -24.75 -0.01 -8.48
N LYS A 353 -24.48 1.28 -8.68
CA LYS A 353 -25.39 2.25 -9.27
C LYS A 353 -24.64 3.04 -10.35
N VAL A 354 -25.24 3.19 -11.53
CA VAL A 354 -24.61 3.91 -12.64
C VAL A 354 -25.61 4.79 -13.40
N GLY A 355 -25.13 5.92 -13.92
CA GLY A 355 -25.90 6.82 -14.79
C GLY A 355 -25.84 6.41 -16.26
N ALA A 356 -25.97 5.11 -16.55
CA ALA A 356 -25.99 4.55 -17.91
C ALA A 356 -27.36 3.88 -18.17
N SER A 357 -27.65 3.47 -19.41
CA SER A 357 -28.90 2.77 -19.73
C SER A 357 -28.90 1.32 -19.22
N VAL A 358 -30.09 0.80 -18.89
CA VAL A 358 -30.29 -0.61 -18.51
C VAL A 358 -29.77 -1.55 -19.61
N SER A 359 -29.99 -1.21 -20.88
CA SER A 359 -29.52 -2.01 -22.01
C SER A 359 -28.00 -2.16 -22.05
N ILE A 360 -27.24 -1.10 -21.75
CA ILE A 360 -25.78 -1.14 -21.71
C ILE A 360 -25.31 -2.01 -20.54
N ALA A 361 -25.91 -1.85 -19.36
CA ALA A 361 -25.59 -2.67 -18.19
C ALA A 361 -25.80 -4.17 -18.47
N ARG A 362 -26.95 -4.55 -19.05
CA ARG A 362 -27.24 -5.96 -19.39
C ARG A 362 -26.30 -6.51 -20.46
N THR A 363 -25.89 -5.69 -21.43
CA THR A 363 -24.91 -6.09 -22.46
C THR A 363 -23.55 -6.41 -21.86
N LEU A 364 -23.19 -5.74 -20.76
CA LEU A 364 -21.92 -5.97 -20.03
C LEU A 364 -22.01 -7.09 -18.99
N GLY A 365 -23.12 -7.85 -18.97
CA GLY A 365 -23.29 -9.01 -18.11
C GLY A 365 -24.13 -8.79 -16.86
N PHE A 366 -24.49 -7.53 -16.53
CA PHE A 366 -25.31 -7.20 -15.36
C PHE A 366 -26.80 -7.47 -15.65
N GLN A 367 -27.20 -8.75 -15.66
CA GLN A 367 -28.54 -9.17 -16.10
C GLN A 367 -29.66 -8.65 -15.19
N ASP A 368 -29.37 -8.45 -13.92
CA ASP A 368 -30.31 -7.91 -12.92
C ASP A 368 -30.42 -6.38 -12.96
N ALA A 369 -29.73 -5.72 -13.89
CA ALA A 369 -29.76 -4.28 -14.00
C ALA A 369 -31.18 -3.76 -14.25
N ASP A 370 -31.61 -2.79 -13.43
CA ASP A 370 -32.91 -2.14 -13.53
C ASP A 370 -32.86 -0.67 -13.08
N LEU A 371 -33.83 0.13 -13.51
CA LEU A 371 -33.95 1.52 -13.08
C LEU A 371 -34.34 1.60 -11.60
N ASN A 372 -33.67 2.48 -10.88
CA ASN A 372 -34.06 2.81 -9.53
C ASN A 372 -35.41 3.56 -9.50
N ASN A 373 -36.03 3.67 -8.32
CA ASN A 373 -37.34 4.31 -8.15
C ASN A 373 -37.43 5.75 -8.67
N ASP A 374 -36.30 6.47 -8.71
CA ASP A 374 -36.23 7.85 -9.18
C ASP A 374 -35.98 7.96 -10.70
N GLY A 375 -35.81 6.82 -11.39
CA GLY A 375 -35.53 6.74 -12.84
C GLY A 375 -34.19 7.34 -13.29
N LYS A 376 -33.31 7.70 -12.36
CA LYS A 376 -32.06 8.44 -12.61
C LYS A 376 -30.82 7.56 -12.64
N TRP A 377 -30.88 6.41 -11.98
CA TRP A 377 -29.76 5.50 -11.84
C TRP A 377 -30.21 4.09 -12.18
N VAL A 378 -29.30 3.32 -12.77
CA VAL A 378 -29.47 1.88 -12.93
C VAL A 378 -28.77 1.19 -11.77
N ASP A 379 -29.54 0.41 -11.01
CA ASP A 379 -29.06 -0.43 -9.92
C ASP A 379 -28.73 -1.83 -10.48
N PHE A 380 -27.64 -2.45 -10.02
CA PHE A 380 -27.21 -3.79 -10.46
C PHE A 380 -26.38 -4.50 -9.39
N THR A 381 -26.26 -5.83 -9.47
CA THR A 381 -25.41 -6.62 -8.58
C THR A 381 -24.05 -6.91 -9.23
N ILE A 382 -22.99 -6.88 -8.42
CA ILE A 382 -21.64 -7.22 -8.84
C ILE A 382 -21.26 -8.52 -8.15
N ASP A 383 -21.08 -9.55 -8.98
CA ASP A 383 -20.58 -10.87 -8.59
C ASP A 383 -19.18 -11.06 -9.21
N PRO A 384 -18.10 -11.11 -8.40
CA PRO A 384 -16.74 -11.35 -8.90
C PRO A 384 -16.52 -12.68 -9.63
N ALA A 385 -17.39 -13.67 -9.44
CA ALA A 385 -17.31 -14.94 -10.18
C ALA A 385 -17.79 -14.80 -11.63
N VAL A 386 -18.62 -13.79 -11.92
CA VAL A 386 -19.24 -13.57 -13.23
C VAL A 386 -18.69 -12.32 -13.91
N HIS A 387 -18.47 -11.26 -13.14
CA HIS A 387 -18.11 -9.94 -13.65
C HIS A 387 -16.62 -9.68 -13.47
N GLN A 388 -16.07 -8.91 -14.41
CA GLN A 388 -14.69 -8.44 -14.37
C GLN A 388 -14.67 -6.94 -14.03
N PRO A 389 -13.65 -6.42 -13.33
CA PRO A 389 -13.56 -4.98 -13.03
C PRO A 389 -13.59 -4.09 -14.28
N SER A 390 -13.07 -4.57 -15.42
CA SER A 390 -13.15 -3.87 -16.71
C SER A 390 -14.59 -3.62 -17.19
N ALA A 391 -15.55 -4.47 -16.84
CA ALA A 391 -16.96 -4.27 -17.14
C ALA A 391 -17.52 -3.07 -16.34
N LEU A 392 -17.12 -2.92 -15.08
CA LEU A 392 -17.47 -1.76 -14.25
C LEU A 392 -16.92 -0.45 -14.83
N LEU A 393 -15.66 -0.47 -15.28
CA LEU A 393 -15.03 0.70 -15.91
C LEU A 393 -15.67 1.06 -17.25
N THR A 394 -16.03 0.05 -18.04
CA THR A 394 -16.77 0.26 -19.31
C THR A 394 -18.13 0.89 -19.03
N LEU A 395 -18.82 0.43 -17.98
CA LEU A 395 -20.11 0.97 -17.56
C LEU A 395 -19.99 2.41 -17.03
N ALA A 396 -18.94 2.73 -16.26
CA ALA A 396 -18.61 4.10 -15.85
C ALA A 396 -18.32 5.01 -17.07
N GLY A 397 -17.60 4.50 -18.08
CA GLY A 397 -17.36 5.22 -19.33
C GLY A 397 -18.63 5.47 -20.16
N ALA A 398 -19.61 4.56 -20.11
CA ALA A 398 -20.91 4.79 -20.74
C ALA A 398 -21.69 5.92 -20.05
N ALA A 399 -21.60 6.03 -18.72
CA ALA A 399 -22.24 7.11 -17.96
C ALA A 399 -21.67 8.49 -18.33
N MET A 400 -20.37 8.58 -18.67
CA MET A 400 -19.77 9.82 -19.17
C MET A 400 -20.40 10.32 -20.47
N LYS A 401 -20.77 9.40 -21.38
CA LYS A 401 -21.37 9.75 -22.67
C LYS A 401 -22.83 10.18 -22.54
N SER A 402 -23.56 9.60 -21.58
CA SER A 402 -24.98 9.89 -21.37
C SER A 402 -25.27 11.29 -20.83
N LYS A 403 -24.28 11.99 -20.26
CA LYS A 403 -24.43 13.36 -19.71
C LYS A 403 -24.01 14.47 -20.68
N ARG A 404 -23.47 14.12 -21.85
CA ARG A 404 -23.06 15.08 -22.90
C ARG A 404 -24.13 15.32 -23.98
N ASN A 405 -25.25 14.61 -23.88
CA ASN A 405 -26.50 14.89 -24.60
C ASN A 405 -27.53 15.41 -23.59
#